data_AF-A0A0A3HQP2-F1
#
_entry.id   AF-A0A0A3HQP2-F1
#
_cell.length_a   1.000
_cell.length_b   1.000
_cell.length_c   1.000
_cell.angle_alpha   90.00
_cell.angle_beta   90.00
_cell.angle_gamma   90.00
#
_symmetry.space_group_name_H-M   'P 1'
#
loop_
_entity.id
_entity.type
_entity.pdbx_description
1 polymer ?
#
loop_
_entity_poly.entity_id
_entity_poly.type
_entity_poly.pdbx_seq_one_letter_code
_entity_poly.pdbx_strand_id
1 'polypeptide(L)' 'MIEIREVKIQFKNPITGQPTRAVESHYYGRSVRATVNEEEQLFRFTPSELPFIATEEDMILAIQNRLSE' A
#
# COMPACT_ATOMS: atom_id res chain seq x y z
N MET A 1 -1.37 4.27 -18.56
CA MET A 1 -1.93 2.98 -18.09
C MET A 1 -1.17 2.60 -16.83
N ILE A 2 -1.87 2.26 -15.75
CA ILE A 2 -1.25 1.87 -14.47
C ILE A 2 -1.53 0.37 -14.30
N GLU A 3 -0.47 -0.44 -14.24
CA GLU A 3 -0.57 -1.87 -14.02
C GLU A 3 0.12 -2.23 -12.70
N ILE A 4 -0.62 -2.84 -11.77
CA ILE A 4 -0.06 -3.29 -10.50
C ILE A 4 0.67 -4.61 -10.73
N ARG A 5 1.96 -4.66 -10.35
CA ARG A 5 2.83 -5.83 -10.49
C ARG A 5 2.97 -6.59 -9.18
N GLU A 6 3.12 -5.88 -8.08
CA GLU A 6 3.34 -6.48 -6.77
C GLU A 6 2.73 -5.62 -5.67
N VAL A 7 2.11 -6.25 -4.68
CA VAL A 7 1.63 -5.59 -3.46
C VAL A 7 2.26 -6.27 -2.25
N LYS A 8 2.91 -5.50 -1.40
CA LYS A 8 3.51 -5.95 -0.14
C LYS A 8 2.84 -5.26 1.03
N ILE A 9 2.03 -6.01 1.77
CA ILE A 9 1.37 -5.53 2.99
C ILE A 9 2.37 -5.60 4.14
N GLN A 10 2.43 -4.53 4.93
CA GLN A 10 3.27 -4.45 6.12
C GLN A 10 2.40 -4.48 7.37
N PHE A 11 2.77 -5.34 8.31
CA PHE A 11 2.15 -5.40 9.63
C PHE A 11 3.18 -5.01 10.68
N LYS A 12 2.74 -4.25 11.68
CA LYS A 12 3.52 -3.85 12.84
C LYS A 12 2.61 -3.81 14.05
N ASN A 13 2.99 -4.49 15.13
CA ASN A 13 2.27 -4.35 16.39
C ASN A 13 2.41 -2.89 16.90
N PRO A 14 1.30 -2.20 17.22
CA PRO A 14 1.37 -0.85 17.81
C PRO A 14 2.08 -0.82 19.16
N ILE A 15 2.11 -1.95 19.88
CA ILE A 15 2.81 -2.10 21.17
C ILE A 15 4.17 -2.76 20.94
N THR A 16 5.23 -2.01 21.24
CA THR A 16 6.62 -2.48 21.13
C THR A 16 6.87 -3.68 22.06
N GLY A 17 7.49 -4.73 21.53
CA GLY A 17 7.82 -5.95 22.28
C GLY A 17 6.75 -7.04 22.25
N GLN A 18 5.60 -6.78 21.62
CA GLN A 18 4.54 -7.77 21.42
C GLN A 18 4.59 -8.39 20.02
N PRO A 19 4.10 -9.63 19.83
CA PRO A 19 4.13 -10.31 18.54
C PRO A 19 3.26 -9.59 17.50
N THR A 20 3.74 -9.49 16.26
CA THR A 20 2.97 -8.97 15.13
C THR A 20 2.04 -10.04 14.57
N ARG A 21 0.79 -9.68 14.27
CA ARG A 21 -0.23 -10.55 13.67
C ARG A 21 -0.70 -9.95 12.34
N ALA A 22 -1.11 -10.79 11.41
CA ALA A 22 -1.70 -10.37 10.14
C ALA A 22 -3.19 -10.01 10.32
N VAL A 23 -3.45 -8.97 11.12
CA VAL A 23 -4.79 -8.46 11.43
C VAL A 23 -4.83 -6.95 11.20
N GLU A 24 -6.03 -6.41 10.96
CA GLU A 24 -6.23 -4.98 10.68
C GLU A 24 -5.60 -4.06 11.74
N SER A 25 -5.71 -4.40 13.03
CA SER A 25 -5.15 -3.59 14.13
C SER A 25 -3.62 -3.49 14.10
N HIS A 26 -2.95 -4.36 13.36
CA HIS A 26 -1.50 -4.35 13.17
C HIS A 26 -1.13 -3.84 11.77
N TYR A 27 -2.08 -3.40 10.95
CA TYR A 27 -1.79 -2.91 9.61
C TYR A 27 -0.98 -1.62 9.68
N TYR A 28 0.21 -1.65 9.07
CA TYR A 28 1.15 -0.53 9.07
C TYR A 28 1.16 0.22 7.74
N GLY A 29 0.64 -0.39 6.68
CA GLY A 29 0.62 0.17 5.34
C GLY A 29 0.93 -0.88 4.30
N ARG A 30 1.11 -0.45 3.05
CA ARG A 30 1.52 -1.34 1.98
C ARG A 30 2.42 -0.64 0.98
N SER A 31 3.29 -1.42 0.34
CA SER A 31 4.04 -0.98 -0.82
C SER A 31 3.42 -1.59 -2.07
N VAL A 32 3.19 -0.77 -3.10
CA VAL A 32 2.65 -1.20 -4.39
C VAL A 32 3.71 -0.91 -5.44
N ARG A 33 4.16 -1.95 -6.14
CA ARG A 33 5.00 -1.80 -7.33
C ARG A 33 4.08 -1.81 -8.54
N ALA A 34 4.08 -0.73 -9.30
CA ALA A 34 3.24 -0.57 -10.47
C ALA A 34 4.05 -0.05 -11.66
N THR A 35 3.65 -0.45 -12.85
CA THR A 35 4.17 0.10 -14.10
C THR A 35 3.34 1.33 -14.48
N VAL A 36 3.99 2.48 -14.59
CA VAL A 36 3.40 3.77 -14.95
C VAL A 36 4.18 4.30 -16.16
N ASN A 37 3.50 4.50 -17.29
CA ASN A 37 4.12 4.99 -18.53
C ASN A 37 5.38 4.20 -18.94
N GLU A 38 5.29 2.86 -18.90
CA GLU A 38 6.38 1.94 -19.24
C GLU A 38 7.55 1.90 -18.24
N GLU A 39 7.49 2.68 -17.16
CA GLU A 39 8.46 2.66 -16.07
C GLU A 39 7.92 1.97 -14.82
N GLU A 40 8.73 1.11 -14.20
CA GLU A 40 8.38 0.51 -12.91
C GLU A 40 8.65 1.48 -11.77
N GLN A 41 7.60 1.78 -11.00
CA GLN A 41 7.69 2.64 -9.83
C GLN A 41 7.20 1.92 -8.57
N LEU A 42 7.82 2.27 -7.44
CA LEU A 42 7.45 1.75 -6.13
C LEU A 42 6.76 2.84 -5.32
N PHE A 43 5.51 2.61 -4.98
CA PHE A 43 4.70 3.47 -4.14
C PHE A 43 4.61 2.89 -2.73
N ARG A 44 4.76 3.73 -1.72
CA ARG A 44 4.60 3.36 -0.31
C ARG A 44 3.43 4.14 0.25
N PHE A 45 2.46 3.42 0.79
CA PHE A 45 1.25 3.98 1.36
C PHE A 45 1.18 3.65 2.86
N THR A 46 0.84 4.68 3.62
CA THR A 46 0.47 4.58 5.03
C THR A 46 -0.97 4.06 5.18
N PRO A 47 -1.40 3.68 6.39
CA PRO A 47 -2.78 3.23 6.62
C PRO A 47 -3.83 4.30 6.33
N SER A 48 -3.44 5.57 6.47
CA SER A 48 -4.29 6.73 6.19
C SER A 48 -4.49 6.97 4.70
N GLU A 49 -3.46 6.69 3.88
CA GLU A 49 -3.56 6.81 2.42
C GLU A 49 -4.28 5.62 1.80
N LEU A 50 -4.09 4.41 2.36
CA LEU A 50 -4.66 3.20 1.80
C LEU A 50 -5.05 2.20 2.91
N PRO A 51 -6.34 2.10 3.27
CA PRO A 51 -6.82 1.34 4.44
C PRO A 51 -6.74 -0.17 4.22
N PHE A 52 -6.63 -0.99 5.27
CA PHE A 52 -6.43 -2.45 5.14
C PHE A 52 -7.39 -3.13 4.15
N ILE A 53 -8.66 -2.72 4.14
CA ILE A 53 -9.72 -3.21 3.23
C ILE A 53 -9.78 -2.36 1.95
N ALA A 54 -8.65 -2.14 1.27
CA ALA A 54 -8.66 -1.43 -0.01
C ALA A 54 -8.60 -2.40 -1.19
N THR A 55 -9.40 -2.11 -2.21
CA THR A 55 -9.50 -2.88 -3.45
C THR A 55 -8.38 -2.53 -4.43
N GLU A 56 -8.36 -3.20 -5.58
CA GLU A 56 -7.46 -2.88 -6.68
C GLU A 56 -7.71 -1.47 -7.25
N GLU A 57 -8.97 -1.07 -7.35
CA GLU A 57 -9.35 0.27 -7.83
C GLU A 57 -8.86 1.35 -6.86
N ASP A 58 -8.97 1.13 -5.54
CA ASP A 58 -8.44 2.05 -4.53
C ASP A 58 -6.92 2.21 -4.65
N MET A 59 -6.20 1.11 -4.93
CA MET A 59 -4.74 1.14 -5.13
C MET A 59 -4.37 1.97 -6.36
N ILE A 60 -5.08 1.78 -7.48
CA ILE A 60 -4.87 2.55 -8.70
C ILE A 60 -5.16 4.03 -8.45
N LEU A 61 -6.26 4.35 -7.76
CA LEU A 61 -6.64 5.73 -7.44
C LEU A 61 -5.60 6.41 -6.55
N ALA A 62 -5.08 5.72 -5.53
CA ALA A 62 -4.04 6.27 -4.67
C ALA A 62 -2.73 6.53 -5.43
N ILE A 63 -2.36 5.68 -6.39
CA ILE A 63 -1.22 5.90 -7.28
C ILE A 63 -1.49 7.14 -8.17
N GLN A 64 -2.68 7.27 -8.73
CA GLN A 64 -3.05 8.45 -9.55
C GLN A 64 -2.97 9.75 -8.76
N ASN A 65 -3.49 9.76 -7.52
CA ASN A 65 -3.43 10.92 -6.64
C ASN A 65 -1.97 11.33 -6.38
N ARG A 66 -1.10 10.34 -6.09
CA ARG A 66 0.34 10.56 -5.85
C ARG A 66 1.09 11.10 -7.07
N LEU A 67 0.68 10.74 -8.27
CA LEU A 67 1.26 11.22 -9.54
C LEU A 67 0.73 12.59 -9.97
N SER A 68 -0.37 13.04 -9.36
CA SER A 68 -1.03 14.31 -9.67
C SER A 68 -0.62 15.44 -8.71
N GLU A 69 0.09 15.11 -7.62
CA GLU A 69 0.83 16.07 -6.77
C GLU A 69 2.19 16.41 -7.37
#